data_AF-A0A0F9JRF5-F1
#
_entry.id   AF-A0A0F9JRF5-F1
#
_cell.length_a   1.000
_cell.length_b   1.000
_cell.length_c   1.000
_cell.angle_alpha   90.00
_cell.angle_beta   90.00
_cell.angle_gamma   90.00
#
_symmetry.space_group_name_H-M   'P 1'
#
loop_
_entity.id
_entity.type
_entity.pdbx_description
1 polymer ?
#
loop_
_entity_poly.entity_id
_entity_poly.type
_entity_poly.pdbx_seq_one_letter_code
_entity_poly.pdbx_strand_id
1 'polypeptide(L)' 'MNAFDSATKHTLGIEGDFSDDPADSGGATKWGITESVARAFGYSGRMQNMSV' A
#
# COMPACT_ATOMS: atom_id res chain seq x y z
N MET A 1 20.56 -7.05 -1.79
CA MET A 1 19.36 -6.59 -2.52
C MET A 1 19.11 -7.60 -3.63
N ASN A 2 18.07 -8.39 -3.51
CA ASN A 2 17.70 -9.40 -4.50
C ASN A 2 16.76 -8.81 -5.56
N ALA A 3 16.37 -9.63 -6.55
CA ALA A 3 15.48 -9.18 -7.62
C ALA A 3 14.13 -8.68 -7.11
N PHE A 4 13.58 -9.30 -6.06
CA PHE A 4 12.34 -8.87 -5.43
C PHE A 4 12.48 -7.50 -4.76
N ASP A 5 13.55 -7.28 -3.98
CA ASP A 5 13.83 -5.99 -3.33
C ASP A 5 14.01 -4.85 -4.34
N SER A 6 14.62 -5.15 -5.49
CA SER A 6 14.81 -4.18 -6.57
C SER A 6 13.48 -3.83 -7.25
N ALA A 7 12.64 -4.83 -7.48
CA ALA A 7 11.33 -4.65 -8.09
C ALA A 7 10.39 -3.87 -7.18
N THR A 8 10.29 -4.23 -5.89
CA THR A 8 9.42 -3.53 -4.93
C THR A 8 9.82 -2.07 -4.76
N LYS A 9 11.12 -1.76 -4.63
CA LYS A 9 11.58 -0.37 -4.55
C LYS A 9 11.28 0.44 -5.80
N HIS A 10 11.40 -0.16 -6.99
CA HIS A 10 11.11 0.54 -8.23
C HIS A 10 9.60 0.78 -8.41
N THR A 11 8.79 -0.27 -8.25
CA THR A 11 7.35 -0.22 -8.50
C THR A 11 6.62 0.59 -7.43
N LEU A 12 6.78 0.23 -6.15
CA LEU A 12 6.07 0.90 -5.06
C LEU A 12 6.62 2.32 -4.84
N GLY A 13 7.92 2.55 -5.00
CA GLY A 13 8.50 3.88 -4.81
C GLY A 13 8.07 4.93 -5.86
N ILE A 14 7.53 4.49 -7.00
CA ILE A 14 7.06 5.35 -8.10
C ILE A 14 5.52 5.40 -8.15
N GLU A 15 4.85 4.28 -7.85
CA GLU A 15 3.39 4.15 -7.91
C GLU A 15 2.73 4.25 -6.53
N GLY A 16 2.23 5.45 -6.23
CA GLY A 16 1.02 5.59 -5.41
C GLY A 16 1.24 6.04 -3.98
N ASP A 17 0.88 7.30 -3.72
CA ASP A 17 0.61 7.79 -2.37
C ASP A 17 -0.75 7.26 -1.87
N PHE A 18 -1.18 7.74 -0.71
CA PHE A 18 -2.46 7.42 -0.12
C PHE A 18 -3.65 7.93 -0.94
N SER A 19 -4.69 7.09 -1.10
CA SER A 19 -6.01 7.45 -1.62
C SER A 19 -7.11 6.83 -0.76
N ASP A 20 -8.21 7.55 -0.58
CA ASP A 20 -9.40 7.11 0.16
C ASP A 20 -10.62 7.87 -0.37
N ASP A 21 -11.12 7.44 -1.54
CA ASP A 21 -12.32 7.99 -2.15
C ASP A 21 -13.56 7.23 -1.63
N PRO A 22 -14.60 7.93 -1.12
CA PRO A 22 -15.84 7.30 -0.67
C PRO A 22 -16.57 6.47 -1.75
N ALA A 23 -16.32 6.74 -3.03
CA ALA A 23 -16.87 5.98 -4.15
C ALA A 23 -16.03 4.74 -4.51
N ASP A 24 -14.79 4.63 -4.00
CA ASP A 24 -13.94 3.47 -4.23
C ASP A 24 -14.32 2.32 -3.30
N SER A 25 -14.78 1.23 -3.87
CA SER A 25 -15.14 0.01 -3.12
C SER A 25 -13.95 -0.63 -2.37
N GLY A 26 -12.72 -0.25 -2.72
CA GLY A 26 -11.49 -0.72 -2.08
C GLY A 26 -11.16 0.00 -0.76
N GLY A 27 -11.74 1.18 -0.53
CA GLY A 27 -11.42 2.04 0.62
C GLY A 27 -9.97 2.53 0.64
N ALA A 28 -9.52 2.96 1.82
CA ALA A 28 -8.16 3.43 2.08
C ALA A 28 -7.08 2.52 1.48
N THR A 29 -6.29 3.07 0.55
CA THR A 29 -5.27 2.38 -0.22
C THR A 29 -3.96 3.16 -0.19
N LYS A 30 -2.82 2.47 -0.04
CA LYS A 30 -1.48 3.07 -0.19
C LYS A 30 -0.53 2.06 -0.83
N TRP A 31 0.34 2.51 -1.73
CA TRP A 31 1.25 1.62 -2.49
C TRP A 31 0.51 0.49 -3.23
N GLY A 32 -0.74 0.72 -3.65
CA GLY A 32 -1.60 -0.29 -4.26
C GLY A 32 -2.14 -1.36 -3.29
N ILE A 33 -1.92 -1.24 -1.98
CA ILE A 33 -2.42 -2.16 -0.96
C ILE A 33 -3.65 -1.55 -0.30
N THR A 34 -4.79 -2.24 -0.39
CA THR A 34 -6.04 -1.86 0.29
C THR A 34 -5.94 -2.14 1.78
N GLU A 35 -6.73 -1.41 2.59
CA GLU A 35 -6.81 -1.63 4.02
C GLU A 35 -7.17 -3.09 4.36
N SER A 36 -8.11 -3.70 3.63
CA SER A 36 -8.54 -5.08 3.86
C SER A 36 -7.39 -6.09 3.73
N VAL A 37 -6.56 -5.95 2.69
CA VAL A 37 -5.36 -6.78 2.51
C VAL A 37 -4.34 -6.48 3.61
N ALA A 38 -4.10 -5.20 3.92
CA ALA A 38 -3.18 -4.82 4.99
C ALA A 38 -3.56 -5.43 6.35
N ARG A 39 -4.87 -5.40 6.71
CA ARG A 39 -5.39 -6.02 7.94
C ARG A 39 -5.21 -7.54 7.94
N ALA A 40 -5.46 -8.20 6.81
CA ALA A 40 -5.28 -9.65 6.67
C ALA A 40 -3.84 -10.11 6.91
N PHE A 41 -2.85 -9.25 6.61
CA PHE A 41 -1.42 -9.49 6.84
C PHE A 41 -0.87 -8.86 8.14
N GLY A 42 -1.76 -8.41 9.05
CA GLY A 42 -1.38 -7.98 10.40
C GLY A 42 -0.95 -6.51 10.53
N TYR A 43 -1.09 -5.69 9.49
CA TYR A 43 -0.85 -4.26 9.61
C TYR A 43 -2.01 -3.60 10.36
N SER A 44 -1.72 -3.00 11.52
CA SER A 44 -2.71 -2.33 12.39
C SER A 44 -2.60 -0.79 12.39
N GLY A 45 -1.62 -0.23 11.67
CA GLY A 45 -1.42 1.22 11.55
C GLY A 45 -2.47 1.92 10.68
N ARG A 46 -2.39 3.26 10.63
CA ARG A 46 -3.17 4.06 9.67
C ARG A 46 -2.58 3.89 8.28
N MET A 47 -3.38 3.62 7.26
CA MET A 47 -2.92 3.38 5.88
C MET A 47 -2.04 4.53 5.34
N GLN A 48 -2.38 5.78 5.65
CA GLN A 48 -1.58 6.98 5.33
C GLN A 48 -0.12 6.90 5.80
N ASN A 49 0.14 6.18 6.90
CA ASN A 49 1.46 6.06 7.53
C ASN A 49 2.23 4.81 7.07
N MET A 50 1.71 4.04 6.12
CA MET A 50 2.42 2.87 5.60
C MET A 50 3.68 3.30 4.84
N SER A 51 4.83 2.75 5.26
CA SER A 51 6.12 2.94 4.62
C SER A 51 6.43 1.76 3.69
N VAL A 52 7.05 2.06 2.56
CA VAL A 52 7.66 1.07 1.67
C VAL A 52 8.96 0.51 2.27
#